data_AF-A0A226D5T0-F1
#
_entry.id   AF-A0A226D5T0-F1
#
_cell.length_a   1.000
_cell.length_b   1.000
_cell.length_c   1.000
_cell.angle_alpha   90.00
_cell.angle_beta   90.00
_cell.angle_gamma   90.00
#
_symmetry.space_group_name_H-M   'P 1'
#
loop_
_entity.id
_entity.type
_entity.pdbx_description
1 polymer ?
#
loop_
_entity_poly.entity_id
_entity_poly.type
_entity_poly.pdbx_seq_one_letter_code
_entity_poly.pdbx_strand_id
1 'polypeptide(L)'
;MTFILIEWSNQRPKKYSVVCSEKLEDGTLRANPHNLLGQVVQVIWSRGKSYPGLVLKIANDEADLSDEADSLAIACSAAQAVETGEHSGIKRKNTEIKSKKGNKSTTAKRIRDIEEVVANLDPSADLQDAQSQDENHSSGQEQIPEGIDESVDYSEKYLKMKQKYKALRIKYKDLKSSVKARPRSKFTLTAVRLFTTEELSTHSLLGKKCNANSNAAPPLPIIDIPKRDAVIKFVLKEQGLDGLPNSGHAAEDKIFNKNKKVARKEIIKSLSDFLREEQKKFRN
;
A
#
# COMPACT_ATOMS: atom_id res chain seq x y z
N MET A 1 8.31 30.72 -15.51
CA MET A 1 7.57 29.45 -15.69
C MET A 1 6.09 29.77 -15.51
N THR A 2 5.21 29.15 -16.28
CA THR A 2 3.76 29.43 -16.19
C THR A 2 3.06 28.28 -15.47
N PHE A 3 2.25 28.64 -14.48
CA PHE A 3 1.50 27.73 -13.63
C PHE A 3 0.01 27.79 -13.96
N ILE A 4 -0.66 26.68 -13.73
CA ILE A 4 -2.06 26.46 -14.08
C ILE A 4 -2.77 25.90 -12.87
N LEU A 5 -3.86 26.55 -12.47
CA LEU A 5 -4.79 26.07 -11.45
C LEU A 5 -5.80 25.12 -12.11
N ILE A 6 -5.83 23.88 -11.61
CA ILE A 6 -6.63 22.80 -12.18
C ILE A 6 -7.68 22.32 -11.19
N GLU A 7 -8.93 22.23 -11.64
CA GLU A 7 -9.98 21.44 -11.00
C GLU A 7 -9.97 20.01 -11.57
N TRP A 8 -9.73 19.01 -10.72
CA TRP A 8 -9.66 17.62 -11.18
C TRP A 8 -11.06 17.06 -11.45
N SER A 9 -11.27 16.59 -12.69
CA SER A 9 -12.53 15.97 -13.08
C SER A 9 -12.74 14.63 -12.35
N ASN A 10 -13.99 14.31 -12.02
CA ASN A 10 -14.43 13.05 -11.40
C ASN A 10 -14.03 12.80 -9.94
N GLN A 11 -13.58 13.82 -9.19
CA GLN A 11 -13.36 13.69 -7.75
C GLN A 11 -14.43 14.48 -6.96
N ARG A 12 -15.13 13.79 -6.04
CA ARG A 12 -15.95 14.41 -4.98
C ARG A 12 -15.33 14.05 -3.63
N PRO A 13 -14.96 15.03 -2.77
CA PRO A 13 -15.08 16.48 -2.97
C PRO A 13 -14.25 16.98 -4.16
N LYS A 14 -14.66 18.11 -4.76
CA LYS A 14 -13.88 18.80 -5.78
C LYS A 14 -12.46 19.05 -5.24
N LYS A 15 -11.44 18.79 -6.05
CA LYS A 15 -10.05 18.99 -5.68
C LYS A 15 -9.36 19.91 -6.67
N TYR A 16 -8.55 20.79 -6.10
CA TYR A 16 -7.78 21.78 -6.82
C TYR A 16 -6.30 21.50 -6.69
N SER A 17 -5.51 21.81 -7.71
CA SER A 17 -4.05 21.72 -7.66
C SER A 17 -3.42 22.73 -8.58
N VAL A 18 -2.27 23.27 -8.18
CA VAL A 18 -1.43 24.12 -9.02
C VAL A 18 -0.39 23.25 -9.71
N VAL A 19 -0.23 23.45 -11.02
CA VAL A 19 0.63 22.62 -11.85
C VAL A 19 1.38 23.46 -12.86
N CYS A 20 2.67 23.19 -13.06
CA CYS A 20 3.44 23.78 -14.14
C CYS A 20 2.88 23.36 -15.51
N SER A 21 2.77 24.32 -16.43
CA SER A 21 2.35 24.12 -17.83
C SER A 21 3.17 23.05 -18.57
N GLU A 22 4.41 22.79 -18.17
CA GLU A 22 5.26 21.72 -18.72
C GLU A 22 4.69 20.31 -18.49
N LYS A 23 3.82 20.15 -17.48
CA LYS A 23 3.17 18.87 -17.18
C LYS A 23 1.95 18.59 -18.06
N LEU A 24 1.61 19.45 -19.01
CA LEU A 24 0.56 19.14 -20.00
C LEU A 24 1.02 18.02 -20.93
N GLU A 25 0.15 17.04 -21.21
CA GLU A 25 0.48 15.91 -22.09
C GLU A 25 0.74 16.37 -23.53
N ASP A 26 -0.06 17.31 -24.01
CA ASP A 26 0.05 17.88 -25.35
C ASP A 26 1.12 18.99 -25.38
N GLY A 27 2.17 18.76 -26.17
CA GLY A 27 3.27 19.71 -26.35
C GLY A 27 2.87 21.01 -27.06
N THR A 28 1.80 21.01 -27.88
CA THR A 28 1.32 22.22 -28.56
C THR A 28 0.62 23.17 -27.60
N LEU A 29 -0.07 22.63 -26.60
CA LEU A 29 -0.72 23.39 -25.53
C LEU A 29 0.28 24.03 -24.56
N ARG A 30 1.50 23.50 -24.47
CA ARG A 30 2.60 24.09 -23.68
C ARG A 30 3.09 25.40 -24.27
N ALA A 31 3.02 25.56 -25.58
CA ALA A 31 3.51 26.75 -26.27
C ALA A 31 2.61 27.98 -26.04
N ASN A 32 1.30 27.77 -25.82
CA ASN A 32 0.31 28.84 -25.64
C ASN A 32 -0.63 28.55 -24.46
N PRO A 33 -0.13 28.59 -23.20
CA PRO A 33 -0.93 28.22 -22.04
C PRO A 33 -2.14 29.14 -21.83
N HIS A 34 -2.04 30.43 -22.16
CA HIS A 34 -3.11 31.41 -21.92
C HIS A 34 -4.45 31.11 -22.63
N ASN A 35 -4.44 30.30 -23.70
CA ASN A 35 -5.66 29.90 -24.42
C ASN A 35 -6.37 28.69 -23.78
N LEU A 36 -5.83 28.13 -22.70
CA LEU A 36 -6.35 26.92 -22.05
C LEU A 36 -7.43 27.22 -21.00
N LEU A 37 -7.69 28.48 -20.67
CA LEU A 37 -8.69 28.86 -19.67
C LEU A 37 -10.08 28.28 -20.03
N GLY A 38 -10.68 27.56 -19.08
CA GLY A 38 -11.98 26.90 -19.26
C GLY A 38 -11.94 25.61 -20.08
N GLN A 39 -10.77 25.15 -20.52
CA GLN A 39 -10.62 23.89 -21.26
C GLN A 39 -10.26 22.73 -20.34
N VAL A 40 -10.69 21.52 -20.73
CA VAL A 40 -10.27 20.28 -20.07
C VAL A 40 -9.01 19.77 -20.76
N VAL A 41 -7.91 19.74 -20.02
CA VAL A 41 -6.59 19.33 -20.51
C VAL A 41 -6.12 18.06 -19.81
N GLN A 42 -5.29 17.28 -20.50
CA GLN A 42 -4.63 16.12 -19.90
C GLN A 42 -3.32 16.54 -19.24
N VAL A 43 -3.22 16.26 -17.94
CA VAL A 43 -2.07 16.67 -17.11
C VAL A 43 -1.32 15.42 -16.67
N ILE A 44 -0.05 15.34 -17.04
CA ILE A 44 0.88 14.30 -16.60
C ILE A 44 1.17 14.50 -15.11
N TRP A 45 0.59 13.62 -14.30
CA TRP A 45 0.81 13.54 -12.87
C TRP A 45 1.80 12.42 -12.54
N SER A 46 2.29 12.42 -11.31
CA SER A 46 3.31 11.50 -10.76
C SER A 46 3.35 10.10 -11.42
N ARG A 47 4.56 9.67 -11.83
CA ARG A 47 4.84 8.41 -12.54
C ARG A 47 4.27 8.32 -13.96
N GLY A 48 4.14 9.46 -14.65
CA GLY A 48 3.81 9.52 -16.08
C GLY A 48 2.36 9.19 -16.41
N LYS A 49 1.43 9.33 -15.44
CA LYS A 49 0.01 9.07 -15.64
C LYS A 49 -0.70 10.36 -15.96
N SER A 50 -1.45 10.43 -17.05
CA SER A 50 -2.27 11.60 -17.37
C SER A 50 -3.64 11.54 -16.68
N TYR A 51 -4.09 12.70 -16.21
CA TYR A 51 -5.42 12.90 -15.63
C TYR A 51 -6.08 14.13 -16.26
N PRO A 52 -7.38 14.05 -16.57
CA PRO A 52 -8.13 15.18 -17.11
C PRO A 52 -8.46 16.20 -16.01
N GLY A 53 -8.12 17.46 -16.25
CA GLY A 53 -8.39 18.58 -15.35
C GLY A 53 -8.91 19.80 -16.10
N LEU A 54 -9.86 20.51 -15.50
CA LEU A 54 -10.36 21.80 -16.01
C LEU A 54 -9.40 22.90 -15.57
N VAL A 55 -8.94 23.71 -16.53
CA VAL A 55 -8.08 24.86 -16.24
C VAL A 55 -8.94 26.04 -15.79
N LEU A 56 -8.72 26.49 -14.55
CA LEU A 56 -9.47 27.60 -13.96
C LEU A 56 -8.74 28.94 -14.13
N LYS A 57 -7.43 28.95 -13.87
CA LYS A 57 -6.62 30.16 -13.89
C LYS A 57 -5.18 29.84 -14.28
N ILE A 58 -4.51 30.83 -14.86
CA ILE A 58 -3.13 30.73 -15.33
C ILE A 58 -2.39 31.96 -14.83
N ALA A 59 -1.26 31.75 -14.18
CA ALA A 59 -0.41 32.82 -13.66
C ALA A 59 1.07 32.43 -13.80
N ASN A 60 1.94 33.42 -13.68
CA ASN A 60 3.38 33.21 -13.68
C ASN A 60 3.95 32.98 -12.28
N ASP A 61 3.17 33.30 -11.24
CA ASP A 61 3.49 33.01 -9.84
C ASP A 61 2.69 31.79 -9.36
N GLU A 62 3.36 30.88 -8.66
CA GLU A 62 2.76 29.69 -8.07
C GLU A 62 2.02 30.04 -6.77
N ALA A 63 2.55 31.00 -6.00
CA ALA A 63 2.00 31.38 -4.70
C ALA A 63 0.56 31.92 -4.83
N ASP A 64 0.35 32.83 -5.78
CA ASP A 64 -0.96 33.42 -6.09
C ASP A 64 -2.03 32.37 -6.42
N LEU A 65 -1.65 31.30 -7.13
CA LEU A 65 -2.56 30.22 -7.49
C LEU A 65 -2.78 29.24 -6.33
N SER A 66 -1.80 29.11 -5.43
CA SER A 66 -1.89 28.22 -4.27
C SER A 66 -2.93 28.73 -3.28
N ASP A 67 -2.87 30.03 -2.94
CA ASP A 67 -3.82 30.66 -2.02
C ASP A 67 -5.26 30.59 -2.57
N GLU A 68 -5.41 30.73 -3.89
CA GLU A 68 -6.70 30.59 -4.57
C GLU A 68 -7.19 29.13 -4.61
N ALA A 69 -6.28 28.17 -4.81
CA ALA A 69 -6.61 26.74 -4.74
C ALA A 69 -7.14 26.35 -3.36
N ASP A 70 -6.48 26.84 -2.30
CA ASP A 70 -6.89 26.60 -0.91
C ASP A 70 -8.22 27.27 -0.61
N SER A 71 -8.42 28.50 -1.05
CA SER A 71 -9.69 29.22 -0.92
C SER A 71 -10.86 28.47 -1.59
N LEU A 72 -10.65 27.96 -2.81
CA LEU A 72 -11.65 27.16 -3.53
C LEU A 72 -11.92 25.80 -2.86
N ALA A 73 -10.89 25.18 -2.28
CA ALA A 73 -11.03 23.93 -1.53
C ALA A 73 -11.85 24.14 -0.24
N ILE A 74 -11.62 25.23 0.47
CA ILE A 74 -12.38 25.64 1.66
C ILE A 74 -13.84 25.91 1.28
N ALA A 75 -14.08 26.72 0.24
CA ALA A 75 -15.42 27.03 -0.24
C ALA A 75 -16.20 25.78 -0.68
N CYS A 76 -15.55 24.84 -1.38
CA CYS A 76 -16.16 23.56 -1.77
C CYS A 76 -16.48 22.66 -0.58
N SER A 77 -15.65 22.69 0.46
CA SER A 77 -15.88 21.93 1.68
C SER A 77 -17.04 22.52 2.49
N ALA A 78 -17.16 23.84 2.54
CA ALA A 78 -18.28 24.55 3.16
C ALA A 78 -19.59 24.34 2.40
N ALA A 79 -19.59 24.42 1.06
CA ALA A 79 -20.79 24.19 0.24
C ALA A 79 -21.30 22.74 0.34
N GLN A 80 -20.40 21.75 0.42
CA GLN A 80 -20.79 20.33 0.61
C GLN A 80 -21.34 20.04 2.00
N ALA A 81 -21.05 20.86 3.01
CA ALA A 81 -21.67 20.76 4.33
C ALA A 81 -23.14 21.28 4.32
N VAL A 82 -23.52 22.07 3.31
CA VAL A 82 -24.87 22.64 3.15
C VAL A 82 -25.71 21.81 2.15
N GLU A 83 -25.10 21.18 1.14
CA GLU A 83 -25.78 20.36 0.11
C GLU A 83 -25.89 18.85 0.48
N THR A 84 -26.24 18.50 1.72
CA THR A 84 -26.80 17.16 2.00
C THR A 84 -28.30 17.17 1.69
N GLY A 85 -28.64 17.33 0.42
CA GLY A 85 -30.00 17.29 -0.10
C GLY A 85 -29.95 17.24 -1.61
N GLU A 86 -30.14 16.05 -2.16
CA GLU A 86 -30.44 15.81 -3.57
C GLU A 86 -29.30 16.07 -4.59
N HIS A 87 -28.75 15.01 -5.18
CA HIS A 87 -29.03 14.72 -6.59
C HIS A 87 -28.43 13.40 -7.08
N SER A 88 -29.30 12.74 -7.83
CA SER A 88 -29.30 11.47 -8.56
C SER A 88 -28.03 11.10 -9.33
N GLY A 89 -27.81 9.79 -9.41
CA GLY A 89 -26.79 9.18 -10.25
C GLY A 89 -26.99 9.42 -11.75
N ILE A 90 -25.87 9.65 -12.42
CA ILE A 90 -25.75 9.51 -13.87
C ILE A 90 -24.60 8.54 -14.14
N LYS A 91 -24.93 7.32 -14.58
CA LYS A 91 -23.98 6.38 -15.17
C LYS A 91 -23.58 6.93 -16.54
N ARG A 92 -22.28 7.11 -16.80
CA ARG A 92 -21.77 7.29 -18.17
C ARG A 92 -20.95 6.06 -18.60
N LYS A 93 -21.21 5.65 -19.84
CA LYS A 93 -20.68 4.46 -20.51
C LYS A 93 -19.17 4.59 -20.71
N ASN A 94 -18.46 3.50 -20.44
CA ASN A 94 -17.04 3.31 -20.71
C ASN A 94 -16.81 3.29 -22.23
N THR A 95 -15.98 4.18 -22.74
CA THR A 95 -15.27 3.97 -24.01
C THR A 95 -13.88 3.41 -23.66
N GLU A 96 -13.68 2.14 -23.96
CA GLU A 96 -12.41 1.44 -23.76
C GLU A 96 -11.31 2.02 -24.64
N ILE A 97 -10.22 2.51 -24.03
CA ILE A 97 -8.94 2.69 -24.72
C ILE A 97 -7.93 1.77 -24.04
N LYS A 98 -7.52 0.73 -24.77
CA LYS A 98 -6.55 -0.30 -24.37
C LYS A 98 -5.18 0.34 -24.13
N SER A 99 -4.67 0.30 -22.89
CA SER A 99 -3.26 0.64 -22.61
C SER A 99 -2.39 -0.62 -22.58
N LYS A 100 -1.29 -0.56 -23.33
CA LYS A 100 -0.30 -1.63 -23.51
C LYS A 100 0.62 -1.76 -22.26
N LYS A 101 1.07 -3.00 -22.09
CA LYS A 101 1.85 -3.59 -20.99
C LYS A 101 3.26 -2.97 -20.90
N GLY A 102 3.72 -2.60 -19.70
CA GLY A 102 5.07 -2.07 -19.45
C GLY A 102 5.73 -2.58 -18.16
N ASN A 103 6.75 -3.44 -18.35
CA ASN A 103 7.96 -3.78 -17.58
C ASN A 103 7.97 -3.76 -16.03
N LYS A 104 8.08 -4.97 -15.45
CA LYS A 104 8.30 -5.30 -14.02
C LYS A 104 9.78 -5.50 -13.62
N SER A 105 10.73 -5.15 -14.47
CA SER A 105 12.13 -5.59 -14.33
C SER A 105 12.93 -4.91 -13.19
N THR A 106 12.52 -3.73 -12.72
CA THR A 106 13.36 -2.91 -11.83
C THR A 106 13.22 -3.27 -10.35
N THR A 107 12.08 -3.81 -9.92
CA THR A 107 11.85 -4.21 -8.52
C THR A 107 12.55 -5.51 -8.15
N ALA A 108 12.66 -6.46 -9.09
CA ALA A 108 13.29 -7.76 -8.84
C ALA A 108 14.83 -7.68 -8.73
N LYS A 109 15.47 -6.70 -9.40
CA LYS A 109 16.92 -6.45 -9.25
C LYS A 109 17.24 -5.93 -7.85
N ARG A 110 16.52 -4.90 -7.40
CA ARG A 110 16.74 -4.30 -6.06
C ARG A 110 16.59 -5.29 -4.91
N ILE A 111 15.65 -6.23 -5.00
CA ILE A 111 15.46 -7.27 -3.95
C ILE A 111 16.64 -8.24 -3.93
N ARG A 112 17.16 -8.61 -5.11
CA ARG A 112 18.33 -9.49 -5.23
C ARG A 112 19.60 -8.83 -4.69
N ASP A 113 19.80 -7.54 -5.00
CA ASP A 113 20.94 -6.77 -4.52
C ASP A 113 20.93 -6.65 -2.98
N ILE A 114 19.74 -6.55 -2.36
CA ILE A 114 19.61 -6.53 -0.89
C ILE A 114 19.90 -7.91 -0.28
N GLU A 115 19.43 -8.99 -0.90
CA GLU A 115 19.67 -10.35 -0.40
C GLU A 115 21.17 -10.72 -0.46
N GLU A 116 21.89 -10.26 -1.47
CA GLU A 116 23.34 -10.44 -1.62
C GLU A 116 24.13 -9.69 -0.53
N VAL A 117 23.75 -8.44 -0.22
CA VAL A 117 24.39 -7.66 0.86
C VAL A 117 24.16 -8.31 2.23
N VAL A 118 22.99 -8.91 2.46
CA VAL A 118 22.68 -9.59 3.73
C VAL A 118 23.42 -10.93 3.86
N ALA A 119 23.70 -11.62 2.75
CA ALA A 119 24.42 -12.90 2.76
C ALA A 119 25.93 -12.73 3.01
N ASN A 120 26.51 -11.57 2.66
CA ASN A 120 27.95 -11.30 2.81
C ASN A 120 28.34 -10.73 4.18
N LEU A 121 27.39 -10.59 5.12
CA LEU A 121 27.69 -10.20 6.49
C LEU A 121 28.01 -11.46 7.32
N ASP A 122 29.31 -11.72 7.50
CA ASP A 122 29.83 -12.86 8.27
C ASP A 122 29.35 -12.80 9.74
N PRO A 123 28.70 -13.87 10.27
CA PRO A 123 28.20 -13.92 11.64
C PRO A 123 29.26 -14.12 12.74
N SER A 124 30.55 -14.19 12.41
CA SER A 124 31.58 -14.65 13.37
C SER A 124 32.53 -13.57 13.90
N ALA A 125 32.29 -12.28 13.67
CA ALA A 125 33.06 -11.22 14.31
C ALA A 125 32.55 -10.90 15.73
N ASP A 126 32.51 -11.91 16.60
CA ASP A 126 32.64 -11.71 18.04
C ASP A 126 34.12 -11.92 18.37
N LEU A 127 34.88 -10.83 18.48
CA LEU A 127 36.14 -10.85 19.21
C LEU A 127 36.28 -9.60 20.08
N GLN A 128 36.12 -9.89 21.37
CA GLN A 128 36.89 -9.39 22.50
C GLN A 128 36.43 -8.06 23.12
N ASP A 129 35.77 -8.23 24.28
CA ASP A 129 35.95 -7.36 25.44
C ASP A 129 37.45 -7.05 25.61
N ALA A 130 37.83 -5.78 25.45
CA ALA A 130 39.08 -5.26 25.98
C ALA A 130 38.72 -4.33 27.13
N GLN A 131 38.85 -4.88 28.34
CA GLN A 131 38.95 -4.11 29.56
C GLN A 131 40.09 -3.08 29.42
N SER A 132 39.79 -1.90 29.92
CA SER A 132 40.72 -0.86 30.37
C SER A 132 42.09 -1.38 30.83
N GLN A 133 43.15 -0.91 30.19
CA GLN A 133 44.43 -0.63 30.85
C GLN A 133 45.04 0.67 30.27
N ASP A 134 45.38 1.56 31.20
CA ASP A 134 46.31 2.69 31.07
C ASP A 134 47.68 2.23 30.54
N GLU A 135 48.31 3.06 29.72
CA GLU A 135 49.65 3.64 29.92
C GLU A 135 50.12 4.37 28.64
N ASN A 136 50.36 5.67 28.81
CA ASN A 136 51.19 6.63 28.07
C ASN A 136 52.00 6.20 26.83
N HIS A 137 51.89 6.98 25.74
CA HIS A 137 52.99 7.86 25.30
C HIS A 137 52.61 8.87 24.18
N SER A 138 52.88 10.14 24.48
CA SER A 138 53.53 11.18 23.66
C SER A 138 52.85 11.84 22.44
N SER A 139 52.50 13.11 22.69
CA SER A 139 52.79 14.32 21.89
C SER A 139 52.24 14.46 20.45
N GLY A 140 51.22 15.32 20.35
CA GLY A 140 50.86 16.05 19.13
C GLY A 140 49.82 17.12 19.47
N GLN A 141 50.28 18.34 19.75
CA GLN A 141 49.44 19.52 20.00
C GLN A 141 48.70 19.92 18.70
N GLU A 142 47.37 20.02 18.76
CA GLU A 142 46.63 21.09 18.07
C GLU A 142 45.52 21.59 19.00
N GLN A 143 45.59 22.88 19.32
CA GLN A 143 44.62 23.61 20.14
C GLN A 143 43.32 23.77 19.34
N ILE A 144 42.20 23.30 19.89
CA ILE A 144 40.86 23.64 19.39
C ILE A 144 40.26 24.70 20.34
N PRO A 145 39.63 25.78 19.84
CA PRO A 145 39.10 26.86 20.67
C PRO A 145 37.90 26.40 21.50
N GLU A 146 37.78 26.98 22.69
CA GLU A 146 36.64 26.88 23.59
C GLU A 146 35.31 27.25 22.90
N GLY A 147 34.28 26.43 23.17
CA GLY A 147 32.88 26.80 23.01
C GLY A 147 32.11 25.89 22.05
N ILE A 148 31.59 24.77 22.57
CA ILE A 148 30.23 24.23 22.40
C ILE A 148 30.08 23.12 23.45
N ASP A 149 29.48 23.47 24.58
CA ASP A 149 28.95 22.50 25.53
C ASP A 149 27.62 21.97 24.97
N GLU A 150 27.72 20.93 24.16
CA GLU A 150 26.70 19.92 23.94
C GLU A 150 27.38 18.75 23.22
N SER A 151 28.27 18.04 23.93
CA SER A 151 28.74 16.76 23.45
C SER A 151 27.55 15.80 23.48
N VAL A 152 26.77 15.76 22.40
CA VAL A 152 25.79 14.70 22.19
C VAL A 152 26.57 13.40 22.30
N ASP A 153 26.39 12.68 23.39
CA ASP A 153 27.07 11.42 23.62
C ASP A 153 26.53 10.39 22.62
N TYR A 154 27.18 10.35 21.46
CA TYR A 154 26.84 9.44 20.36
C TYR A 154 26.93 7.98 20.81
N SER A 155 27.74 7.68 21.84
CA SER A 155 27.83 6.37 22.46
C SER A 155 26.51 5.99 23.11
N GLU A 156 25.95 6.87 23.93
CA GLU A 156 24.68 6.65 24.61
C GLU A 156 23.51 6.51 23.62
N LYS A 157 23.51 7.33 22.56
CA LYS A 157 22.51 7.25 21.47
C LYS A 157 22.59 5.92 20.73
N TYR A 158 23.79 5.43 20.44
CA TYR A 158 24.01 4.14 19.80
C TYR A 158 23.57 2.98 20.70
N LEU A 159 23.87 3.06 22.00
CA LEU A 159 23.45 2.05 22.98
C LEU A 159 21.92 1.97 23.09
N LYS A 160 21.24 3.13 23.20
CA LYS A 160 19.77 3.22 23.20
C LYS A 160 19.17 2.65 21.91
N MET A 161 19.79 2.90 20.76
CA MET A 161 19.36 2.34 19.47
C MET A 161 19.52 0.80 19.43
N LYS A 162 20.66 0.28 19.89
CA LYS A 162 20.95 -1.16 19.95
C LYS A 162 19.96 -1.90 20.86
N GLN A 163 19.62 -1.32 22.01
CA GLN A 163 18.59 -1.86 22.91
C GLN A 163 17.21 -1.88 22.26
N LYS A 164 16.80 -0.79 21.57
CA LYS A 164 15.55 -0.74 20.81
C LYS A 164 15.49 -1.82 19.73
N TYR A 165 16.58 -2.03 18.99
CA TYR A 165 16.65 -3.07 17.97
C TYR A 165 16.52 -4.48 18.57
N LYS A 166 17.19 -4.76 19.69
CA LYS A 166 17.03 -6.04 20.42
C LYS A 166 15.58 -6.27 20.86
N ALA A 167 14.96 -5.26 21.47
CA ALA A 167 13.56 -5.34 21.89
C ALA A 167 12.60 -5.56 20.70
N LEU A 168 12.85 -4.88 19.57
CA LEU A 168 12.06 -5.05 18.35
C LEU A 168 12.23 -6.45 17.77
N ARG A 169 13.44 -7.00 17.78
CA ARG A 169 13.74 -8.36 17.31
C ARG A 169 13.03 -9.42 18.14
N ILE A 170 12.97 -9.23 19.47
CA ILE A 170 12.21 -10.10 20.39
C ILE A 170 10.72 -10.02 20.07
N LYS A 171 10.14 -8.81 20.01
CA LYS A 171 8.73 -8.60 19.63
C LYS A 171 8.39 -9.25 18.29
N TYR A 172 9.27 -9.15 17.30
CA TYR A 172 9.08 -9.79 16.00
C TYR A 172 9.10 -11.32 16.11
N LYS A 173 10.03 -11.91 16.87
CA LYS A 173 10.05 -13.35 17.12
C LYS A 173 8.77 -13.82 17.81
N ASP A 174 8.30 -13.10 18.83
CA ASP A 174 7.09 -13.41 19.59
C ASP A 174 5.83 -13.27 18.71
N LEU A 175 5.77 -12.24 17.87
CA LEU A 175 4.67 -12.08 16.93
C LEU A 175 4.68 -13.19 15.87
N LYS A 176 5.86 -13.55 15.37
CA LYS A 176 6.03 -14.63 14.39
C LYS A 176 5.65 -15.99 14.97
N SER A 177 6.02 -16.28 16.22
CA SER A 177 5.62 -17.50 16.91
C SER A 177 4.12 -17.50 17.23
N SER A 178 3.55 -16.36 17.67
CA SER A 178 2.10 -16.19 17.90
C SER A 178 1.27 -16.41 16.62
N VAL A 179 1.72 -15.88 15.48
CA VAL A 179 1.06 -16.13 14.18
C VAL A 179 1.13 -17.60 13.78
N LYS A 180 2.25 -18.27 14.03
CA LYS A 180 2.43 -19.71 13.74
C LYS A 180 1.66 -20.62 14.69
N ALA A 181 1.48 -20.19 15.94
CA ALA A 181 0.80 -20.91 17.02
C ALA A 181 -0.67 -20.51 17.21
N ARG A 182 -1.23 -19.64 16.34
CA ARG A 182 -2.67 -19.33 16.41
C ARG A 182 -3.44 -20.64 16.40
N PRO A 183 -4.31 -20.88 17.39
CA PRO A 183 -5.19 -22.03 17.36
C PRO A 183 -5.89 -21.99 16.00
N ARG A 184 -5.86 -23.13 15.29
CA ARG A 184 -6.62 -23.36 14.07
C ARG A 184 -7.99 -22.73 14.28
N SER A 185 -8.25 -21.58 13.67
CA SER A 185 -9.51 -20.88 13.89
C SER A 185 -10.63 -21.85 13.54
N LYS A 186 -11.80 -21.74 14.17
CA LYS A 186 -12.95 -22.65 13.93
C LYS A 186 -13.20 -22.90 12.43
N PHE A 187 -12.86 -21.92 11.60
CA PHE A 187 -12.76 -21.94 10.15
C PHE A 187 -11.78 -22.97 9.54
N THR A 188 -10.53 -23.06 10.00
CA THR A 188 -9.58 -24.08 9.53
C THR A 188 -10.01 -25.49 9.93
N LEU A 189 -10.68 -25.65 11.07
CA LEU A 189 -11.28 -26.93 11.48
C LEU A 189 -12.44 -27.33 10.55
N THR A 190 -13.27 -26.37 10.11
CA THR A 190 -14.35 -26.64 9.14
C THR A 190 -13.79 -27.02 7.77
N ALA A 191 -12.73 -26.34 7.31
CA ALA A 191 -12.07 -26.66 6.05
C ALA A 191 -11.48 -28.08 6.04
N VAL A 192 -10.77 -28.47 7.11
CA VAL A 192 -10.22 -29.84 7.24
C VAL A 192 -11.32 -30.91 7.28
N ARG A 193 -12.50 -30.58 7.81
CA ARG A 193 -13.62 -31.53 7.89
C ARG A 193 -14.39 -31.70 6.58
N LEU A 194 -14.40 -30.67 5.73
CA LEU A 194 -15.19 -30.64 4.49
C LEU A 194 -14.40 -31.09 3.25
N PHE A 195 -13.09 -30.85 3.24
CA PHE A 195 -12.23 -31.24 2.13
C PHE A 195 -11.43 -32.50 2.47
N THR A 196 -11.22 -33.37 1.49
CA THR A 196 -10.33 -34.52 1.64
C THR A 196 -8.87 -34.06 1.74
N THR A 197 -8.01 -34.90 2.33
CA THR A 197 -6.56 -34.62 2.39
C THR A 197 -5.93 -34.45 1.01
N GLU A 198 -6.44 -35.20 0.02
CA GLU A 198 -6.06 -35.08 -1.38
C GLU A 198 -6.51 -33.74 -1.98
N GLU A 199 -7.76 -33.32 -1.74
CA GLU A 199 -8.27 -32.01 -2.19
C GLU A 199 -7.41 -30.86 -1.61
N LEU A 200 -7.04 -30.96 -0.33
CA LEU A 200 -6.22 -29.94 0.35
C LEU A 200 -4.77 -29.87 -0.20
N SER A 201 -4.22 -30.97 -0.70
CA SER A 201 -2.82 -31.06 -1.14
C SER A 201 -2.63 -30.88 -2.66
N THR A 202 -3.67 -31.08 -3.46
CA THR A 202 -3.56 -31.04 -4.93
C THR A 202 -4.34 -29.88 -5.56
N HIS A 203 -5.30 -29.27 -4.86
CA HIS A 203 -6.15 -28.23 -5.42
C HIS A 203 -5.77 -26.82 -4.97
N SER A 204 -6.16 -25.83 -5.77
CA SER A 204 -6.08 -24.41 -5.47
C SER A 204 -7.48 -23.84 -5.26
N LEU A 205 -7.60 -22.83 -4.40
CA LEU A 205 -8.89 -22.20 -4.09
C LEU A 205 -9.61 -21.63 -5.33
N LEU A 206 -8.84 -21.09 -6.28
CA LEU A 206 -9.34 -20.39 -7.46
C LEU A 206 -8.83 -20.98 -8.78
N GLY A 207 -7.94 -21.97 -8.74
CA GLY A 207 -7.30 -22.59 -9.92
C GLY A 207 -6.52 -21.63 -10.82
N LYS A 208 -6.10 -20.47 -10.28
CA LYS A 208 -5.32 -19.49 -11.03
C LYS A 208 -3.82 -19.78 -10.88
N LYS A 209 -3.07 -19.58 -11.97
CA LYS A 209 -1.61 -19.56 -11.91
C LYS A 209 -1.13 -18.37 -11.06
N CYS A 210 -0.05 -18.56 -10.30
CA CYS A 210 0.57 -17.43 -9.62
C CYS A 210 1.37 -16.60 -10.64
N ASN A 211 1.24 -15.28 -10.58
CA ASN A 211 1.90 -14.39 -11.52
C ASN A 211 3.43 -14.48 -11.45
N ALA A 212 3.98 -14.80 -10.27
CA ALA A 212 5.42 -14.94 -10.07
C ALA A 212 5.99 -16.22 -10.70
N ASN A 213 5.18 -17.28 -10.83
CA ASN A 213 5.59 -18.57 -11.37
C ASN A 213 4.85 -18.94 -12.66
N SER A 214 4.44 -17.94 -13.44
CA SER A 214 3.59 -18.11 -14.63
C SER A 214 4.11 -19.13 -15.65
N ASN A 215 5.43 -19.35 -15.70
CA ASN A 215 6.10 -20.28 -16.59
C ASN A 215 6.46 -21.63 -15.95
N ALA A 216 6.34 -21.79 -14.63
CA ALA A 216 6.97 -22.89 -13.90
C ALA A 216 6.08 -24.13 -13.71
N ALA A 217 4.75 -24.02 -13.86
CA ALA A 217 3.84 -25.15 -13.78
C ALA A 217 2.44 -24.83 -14.38
N PRO A 218 1.68 -25.86 -14.80
CA PRO A 218 0.24 -25.72 -15.02
C PRO A 218 -0.49 -25.30 -13.73
N PRO A 219 -1.63 -24.61 -13.83
CA PRO A 219 -2.40 -24.23 -12.65
C PRO A 219 -2.96 -25.49 -11.99
N LEU A 220 -2.94 -25.52 -10.65
CA LEU A 220 -3.63 -26.56 -9.91
C LEU A 220 -5.16 -26.50 -10.16
N PRO A 221 -5.86 -27.64 -10.15
CA PRO A 221 -7.31 -27.67 -10.29
C PRO A 221 -8.02 -26.84 -9.21
N ILE A 222 -9.22 -26.35 -9.54
CA ILE A 222 -10.05 -25.57 -8.62
C ILE A 222 -10.65 -26.52 -7.60
N ILE A 223 -10.53 -26.21 -6.31
CA ILE A 223 -11.19 -26.99 -5.24
C ILE A 223 -12.71 -26.92 -5.39
N ASP A 224 -13.42 -27.95 -4.91
CA ASP A 224 -14.88 -28.03 -5.03
C ASP A 224 -15.58 -26.71 -4.64
N ILE A 225 -16.26 -26.13 -5.63
CA ILE A 225 -16.86 -24.79 -5.55
C ILE A 225 -18.00 -24.75 -4.52
N PRO A 226 -18.96 -25.69 -4.51
CA PRO A 226 -20.01 -25.74 -3.49
C PRO A 226 -19.46 -25.80 -2.06
N LYS A 227 -18.50 -26.70 -1.77
CA LYS A 227 -17.87 -26.81 -0.45
C LYS A 227 -17.13 -25.52 -0.07
N ARG A 228 -16.37 -24.92 -1.01
CA ARG A 228 -15.68 -23.64 -0.80
C ARG A 228 -16.65 -22.53 -0.42
N ASP A 229 -17.73 -22.37 -1.18
CA ASP A 229 -18.69 -21.31 -0.97
C ASP A 229 -19.49 -21.53 0.33
N ALA A 230 -19.76 -22.79 0.70
CA ALA A 230 -20.34 -23.15 1.99
C ALA A 230 -19.42 -22.75 3.16
N VAL A 231 -18.11 -23.00 3.08
CA VAL A 231 -17.13 -22.55 4.10
C VAL A 231 -17.13 -21.02 4.21
N ILE A 232 -17.07 -20.31 3.08
CA ILE A 232 -17.07 -18.84 3.09
C ILE A 232 -18.36 -18.32 3.73
N LYS A 233 -19.52 -18.89 3.37
CA LYS A 233 -20.82 -18.49 3.93
C LYS A 233 -20.90 -18.77 5.42
N PHE A 234 -20.43 -19.94 5.86
CA PHE A 234 -20.38 -20.29 7.29
C PHE A 234 -19.57 -19.28 8.09
N VAL A 235 -18.39 -18.88 7.61
CA VAL A 235 -17.56 -17.88 8.31
C VAL A 235 -18.19 -16.50 8.30
N LEU A 236 -18.81 -16.09 7.18
CA LEU A 236 -19.54 -14.83 7.13
C LEU A 236 -20.71 -14.83 8.12
N LYS A 237 -21.38 -15.96 8.31
CA LYS A 237 -22.46 -16.12 9.29
C LYS A 237 -21.96 -15.99 10.72
N GLU A 238 -20.85 -16.64 11.06
CA GLU A 238 -20.20 -16.51 12.37
C GLU A 238 -19.76 -15.05 12.66
N GLN A 239 -19.43 -14.28 11.63
CA GLN A 239 -19.10 -12.86 11.75
C GLN A 239 -20.32 -11.92 11.75
N GLY A 240 -21.55 -12.44 11.70
CA GLY A 240 -22.77 -11.63 11.64
C GLY A 240 -22.99 -10.94 10.29
N LEU A 241 -22.34 -11.39 9.23
CA LEU A 241 -22.35 -10.78 7.89
C LEU A 241 -23.16 -11.60 6.85
N ASP A 242 -23.91 -12.63 7.27
CA ASP A 242 -24.71 -13.53 6.40
C ASP A 242 -26.15 -13.04 6.14
N GLY A 243 -26.38 -11.73 6.17
CA GLY A 243 -27.69 -11.12 5.93
C GLY A 243 -27.71 -10.11 4.78
N LEU A 244 -28.92 -9.66 4.44
CA LEU A 244 -29.12 -8.36 3.80
C LEU A 244 -28.96 -7.25 4.85
N PRO A 245 -28.52 -6.06 4.44
CA PRO A 245 -28.60 -4.89 5.31
C PRO A 245 -30.06 -4.68 5.75
N ASN A 246 -30.30 -4.54 7.05
CA ASN A 246 -31.64 -4.36 7.61
C ASN A 246 -31.74 -3.07 8.42
N SER A 247 -30.90 -2.08 8.13
CA SER A 247 -30.88 -0.82 8.89
C SER A 247 -31.96 0.17 8.45
N GLY A 248 -32.52 -0.01 7.23
CA GLY A 248 -33.41 0.97 6.61
C GLY A 248 -32.70 2.27 6.18
N HIS A 249 -31.41 2.44 6.52
CA HIS A 249 -30.61 3.60 6.22
C HIS A 249 -29.55 3.29 5.14
N ALA A 250 -29.66 3.95 4.00
CA ALA A 250 -28.80 3.71 2.84
C ALA A 250 -27.28 3.87 3.14
N ALA A 251 -26.91 4.71 4.11
CA ALA A 251 -25.53 4.92 4.52
C ALA A 251 -24.97 3.71 5.28
N GLU A 252 -25.72 3.20 6.25
CA GLU A 252 -25.35 2.03 7.06
C GLU A 252 -25.34 0.76 6.22
N ASP A 253 -26.31 0.63 5.31
CA ASP A 253 -26.36 -0.50 4.37
C ASP A 253 -25.16 -0.52 3.43
N LYS A 254 -24.66 0.65 3.03
CA LYS A 254 -23.44 0.78 2.23
C LYS A 254 -22.21 0.37 3.03
N ILE A 255 -22.13 0.72 4.31
CA ILE A 255 -21.03 0.32 5.21
C ILE A 255 -21.06 -1.19 5.42
N PHE A 256 -22.22 -1.77 5.74
CA PHE A 256 -22.39 -3.21 5.89
C PHE A 256 -21.92 -3.98 4.65
N ASN A 257 -22.35 -3.54 3.45
CA ASN A 257 -21.93 -4.17 2.20
C ASN A 257 -20.43 -4.04 1.92
N LYS A 258 -19.80 -2.93 2.31
CA LYS A 258 -18.34 -2.77 2.24
C LYS A 258 -17.66 -3.75 3.18
N ASN A 259 -18.09 -3.83 4.44
CA ASN A 259 -17.54 -4.72 5.46
C ASN A 259 -17.67 -6.19 5.04
N LYS A 260 -18.85 -6.60 4.56
CA LYS A 260 -19.10 -7.94 4.00
C LYS A 260 -18.15 -8.29 2.85
N LYS A 261 -17.88 -7.33 1.94
CA LYS A 261 -16.93 -7.52 0.83
C LYS A 261 -15.48 -7.64 1.32
N VAL A 262 -15.08 -6.83 2.30
CA VAL A 262 -13.74 -6.87 2.89
C VAL A 262 -13.51 -8.19 3.62
N ALA A 263 -14.43 -8.56 4.51
CA ALA A 263 -14.41 -9.84 5.22
C ALA A 263 -14.32 -11.03 4.26
N ARG A 264 -15.15 -11.04 3.20
CA ARG A 264 -15.08 -12.09 2.17
C ARG A 264 -13.70 -12.19 1.53
N LYS A 265 -13.04 -11.07 1.21
CA LYS A 265 -11.68 -11.08 0.64
C LYS A 265 -10.65 -11.63 1.62
N GLU A 266 -10.77 -11.28 2.89
CA GLU A 266 -9.88 -11.78 3.95
C GLU A 266 -10.05 -13.29 4.18
N ILE A 267 -11.29 -13.78 4.17
CA ILE A 267 -11.60 -15.21 4.24
C ILE A 267 -10.99 -15.96 3.05
N ILE A 268 -11.16 -15.44 1.83
CA ILE A 268 -10.57 -16.04 0.61
C ILE A 268 -9.04 -16.08 0.69
N LYS A 269 -8.42 -15.01 1.18
CA LYS A 269 -6.97 -14.96 1.37
C LYS A 269 -6.52 -16.02 2.38
N SER A 270 -7.21 -16.11 3.51
CA SER A 270 -6.93 -17.08 4.58
C SER A 270 -7.13 -18.52 4.12
N LEU A 271 -8.19 -18.81 3.34
CA LEU A 271 -8.42 -20.12 2.71
C LEU A 271 -7.27 -20.49 1.76
N SER A 272 -6.81 -19.53 0.95
CA SER A 272 -5.74 -19.76 0.00
C SER A 272 -4.40 -20.03 0.70
N ASP A 273 -4.12 -19.31 1.78
CA ASP A 273 -2.90 -19.48 2.57
C ASP A 273 -2.94 -20.80 3.35
N PHE A 274 -4.10 -21.18 3.89
CA PHE A 274 -4.31 -22.49 4.50
C PHE A 274 -4.02 -23.64 3.53
N LEU A 275 -4.58 -23.61 2.32
CA LEU A 275 -4.30 -24.63 1.29
C LEU A 275 -2.81 -24.69 0.95
N ARG A 276 -2.13 -23.55 0.83
CA ARG A 276 -0.68 -23.52 0.59
C ARG A 276 0.13 -24.15 1.72
N GLU A 277 -0.26 -23.93 2.97
CA GLU A 277 0.41 -24.55 4.11
C GLU A 277 0.15 -26.05 4.18
N GLU A 278 -1.07 -26.51 3.89
CA GLU A 278 -1.36 -27.95 3.78
C GLU A 278 -0.53 -28.60 2.66
N GLN A 279 -0.47 -27.99 1.46
CA GLN A 279 0.37 -28.46 0.35
C GLN A 279 1.84 -28.63 0.72
N LYS A 280 2.41 -27.69 1.51
CA LYS A 280 3.81 -27.78 1.95
C LYS A 280 4.04 -28.97 2.88
N LYS A 281 3.07 -29.32 3.74
CA LYS A 281 3.19 -30.47 4.65
C LYS A 281 3.23 -31.81 3.94
N PHE A 282 2.63 -31.91 2.76
CA PHE A 282 2.67 -33.15 1.95
C PHE A 282 3.91 -33.24 1.05
N ARG A 283 4.66 -32.15 0.89
CA ARG A 283 5.89 -32.11 0.07
C ARG A 283 7.17 -32.29 0.88
N ASN A 284 7.08 -32.19 2.20
CA ASN A 284 8.16 -32.41 3.16
C ASN A 284 7.92 -33.73 3.90
#